data_AF-A0A6L9KBE7-F1
#
_entry.id   AF-A0A6L9KBE7-F1
#
_cell.length_a   1.000
_cell.length_b   1.000
_cell.length_c   1.000
_cell.angle_alpha   90.00
_cell.angle_beta   90.00
_cell.angle_gamma   90.00
#
_symmetry.space_group_name_H-M   'P 1'
#
loop_
_entity.id
_entity.type
_entity.pdbx_description
1 polymer ?
#
loop_
_entity_poly.entity_id
_entity_poly.type
_entity_poly.pdbx_seq_one_letter_code
_entity_poly.pdbx_strand_id
1 'polypeptide(L)'
;MKTITLKHVILFGMIILSFTLNSATITSVQSGTWASTTTWDSGTIPTLNDDVIITTGHTVSSMISSTTAVSTDLCKNLTVNGIYQISNAKNANYTTNIYGSVNCNGTIELGQTPGYGAIFSYVGKVEAGTGLTGTGSAIFKTLTIKTSKPSDFLINLPVLTCTYGFAISKDSTKVTIAAGSTVAGSTANGITFVAVASTLGQGALASSLDIYGSLTCGTLYLCNNDSTTRKSQINVKNNGTLSVITNLTPLRGAVTGIIGTVGGSGVKLSVESGGNFNFPTLLNPMQFTEAAAGPSYDPKLLVAYYTGSIINGSTTATDLIKGDISSAVHNPSYSLKDAFYSFNQRRINLLKEFSSFKMYNSAGQMIMSLKKPESFVDFPASYKGNYIVVLTDNTGANYSGKIVVR
;
A
#
# COMPACT_ATOMS: atom_id res chain seq x y z
N MET A 1 -3.11 58.71 -30.55
CA MET A 1 -2.28 57.49 -30.43
C MET A 1 -2.29 57.09 -28.96
N LYS A 2 -2.87 55.94 -28.56
CA LYS A 2 -2.91 55.52 -27.15
C LYS A 2 -1.56 54.91 -26.77
N THR A 3 -0.93 55.41 -25.71
CA THR A 3 0.37 54.92 -25.23
C THR A 3 0.22 53.52 -24.64
N ILE A 4 0.79 52.51 -25.29
CA ILE A 4 0.89 51.15 -24.71
C ILE A 4 1.95 51.22 -23.61
N THR A 5 1.54 51.04 -22.36
CA THR A 5 2.47 51.06 -21.22
C THR A 5 3.12 49.69 -21.03
N LEU A 6 4.35 49.66 -20.48
CA LEU A 6 5.13 48.44 -20.22
C LEU A 6 4.34 47.35 -19.46
N LYS A 7 3.39 47.76 -18.59
CA LYS A 7 2.50 46.84 -17.86
C LYS A 7 1.59 46.03 -18.79
N HIS A 8 1.12 46.62 -19.89
CA HIS A 8 0.31 45.91 -20.89
C HIS A 8 1.16 44.93 -21.72
N VAL A 9 2.42 45.27 -22.00
CA VAL A 9 3.37 44.38 -22.70
C VAL A 9 3.71 43.16 -21.82
N ILE A 10 3.95 43.37 -20.52
CA ILE A 10 4.23 42.27 -19.57
C ILE A 10 3.00 41.38 -19.36
N LEU A 11 1.79 41.95 -19.24
CA LEU A 11 0.55 41.18 -19.11
C LEU A 11 0.25 40.37 -20.38
N PHE A 12 0.40 40.96 -21.57
CA PHE A 12 0.21 40.26 -22.83
C PHE A 12 1.27 39.17 -23.04
N GLY A 13 2.52 39.43 -22.63
CA GLY A 13 3.60 38.44 -22.61
C GLY A 13 3.31 37.25 -21.69
N MET A 14 2.76 37.47 -20.49
CA MET A 14 2.34 36.38 -19.59
C MET A 14 1.14 35.59 -20.13
N ILE A 15 0.19 36.25 -20.82
CA ILE A 15 -0.96 35.59 -21.45
C ILE A 15 -0.49 34.71 -22.62
N ILE A 16 0.50 35.15 -23.40
CA ILE A 16 1.09 34.33 -24.48
C ILE A 16 1.97 33.21 -23.91
N LEU A 17 2.70 33.43 -22.81
CA LEU A 17 3.46 32.36 -22.15
C LEU A 17 2.58 31.32 -21.44
N SER A 18 1.28 31.62 -21.32
CA SER A 18 0.26 30.71 -20.76
C SER A 18 -0.36 29.79 -21.81
N PHE A 19 0.13 29.79 -23.07
CA PHE A 19 -0.22 28.76 -24.05
C PHE A 19 0.38 27.42 -23.62
N THR A 20 -0.31 26.81 -22.66
CA THR A 20 -0.54 25.38 -22.45
C THR A 20 0.62 24.49 -22.87
N LEU A 21 1.47 24.14 -21.90
CA LEU A 21 2.22 22.88 -21.86
C LEU A 21 1.20 21.72 -21.85
N ASN A 22 0.53 21.49 -22.98
CA ASN A 22 -0.25 20.28 -23.18
C ASN A 22 0.74 19.14 -23.37
N SER A 23 0.46 18.05 -22.67
CA SER A 23 1.15 16.78 -22.88
C SER A 23 1.02 16.39 -24.34
N ALA A 24 2.13 16.29 -25.08
CA ALA A 24 2.09 15.82 -26.45
C ALA A 24 1.87 14.31 -26.44
N THR A 25 0.99 13.80 -27.31
CA THR A 25 0.89 12.36 -27.53
C THR A 25 1.93 11.95 -28.56
N ILE A 26 2.83 11.04 -28.20
CA ILE A 26 3.90 10.53 -29.06
C ILE A 26 3.71 9.02 -29.24
N THR A 27 3.63 8.58 -30.49
CA THR A 27 3.30 7.20 -30.85
C THR A 27 4.46 6.53 -31.56
N SER A 28 4.73 5.27 -31.24
CA SER A 28 5.73 4.49 -31.98
C SER A 28 5.29 4.24 -33.43
N VAL A 29 6.15 4.51 -34.40
CA VAL A 29 5.93 4.23 -35.84
C VAL A 29 6.63 2.97 -36.33
N GLN A 30 7.58 2.45 -35.56
CA GLN A 30 8.26 1.19 -35.80
C GLN A 30 8.83 0.62 -34.50
N SER A 31 9.31 -0.62 -34.54
CA SER A 31 10.15 -1.17 -33.47
C SER A 31 11.49 -0.46 -33.41
N GLY A 32 12.04 -0.28 -32.22
CA GLY A 32 13.29 0.46 -32.06
C GLY A 32 13.69 0.66 -30.61
N THR A 33 14.71 1.48 -30.39
CA THR A 33 15.09 1.91 -29.05
C THR A 33 14.28 3.15 -28.65
N TRP A 34 13.98 3.30 -27.37
CA TRP A 34 13.30 4.49 -26.84
C TRP A 34 14.05 5.78 -27.19
N ALA A 35 15.37 5.73 -27.18
CA ALA A 35 16.24 6.88 -27.45
C ALA A 35 16.40 7.21 -28.95
N SER A 36 15.81 6.44 -29.87
CA SER A 36 15.88 6.75 -31.31
C SER A 36 14.70 7.63 -31.72
N THR A 37 14.99 8.79 -32.33
CA THR A 37 13.96 9.68 -32.87
C THR A 37 13.15 9.05 -34.00
N THR A 38 13.71 8.07 -34.72
CA THR A 38 13.02 7.35 -35.79
C THR A 38 11.99 6.34 -35.26
N THR A 39 11.98 6.04 -33.96
CA THR A 39 10.97 5.18 -33.34
C THR A 39 9.63 5.89 -33.23
N TRP A 40 9.62 7.24 -33.20
CA TRP A 40 8.50 8.06 -32.79
C TRP A 40 7.94 8.91 -33.94
N ASP A 41 6.61 9.06 -33.99
CA ASP A 41 5.88 9.82 -35.03
C ASP A 41 6.23 11.31 -35.07
N SER A 42 6.55 11.89 -33.92
CA SER A 42 6.97 13.29 -33.79
C SER A 42 8.39 13.54 -34.30
N GLY A 43 9.20 12.49 -34.54
CA GLY A 43 10.64 12.62 -34.77
C GLY A 43 11.41 13.13 -33.55
N THR A 44 10.80 13.15 -32.36
CA THR A 44 11.41 13.55 -31.08
C THR A 44 11.35 12.42 -30.07
N ILE A 45 12.29 12.40 -29.12
CA ILE A 45 12.30 11.43 -28.03
C ILE A 45 11.28 11.87 -26.97
N PRO A 46 10.36 11.00 -26.50
CA PRO A 46 9.44 11.34 -25.43
C PRO A 46 10.15 11.78 -24.15
N THR A 47 9.53 12.75 -23.48
CA THR A 47 9.95 13.31 -22.20
C THR A 47 8.92 13.04 -21.12
N LEU A 48 9.24 13.33 -19.86
CA LEU A 48 8.35 13.15 -18.71
C LEU A 48 6.99 13.88 -18.82
N ASN A 49 6.87 14.84 -19.73
CA ASN A 49 5.64 15.62 -19.92
C ASN A 49 4.71 15.03 -20.99
N ASP A 50 5.16 14.02 -21.73
CA ASP A 50 4.46 13.48 -22.90
C ASP A 50 3.65 12.23 -22.56
N ASP A 51 2.58 11.99 -23.32
CA ASP A 51 1.79 10.76 -23.29
C ASP A 51 2.29 9.82 -24.38
N VAL A 52 2.78 8.64 -24.00
CA VAL A 52 3.43 7.72 -24.94
C VAL A 52 2.53 6.55 -25.28
N ILE A 53 2.46 6.20 -26.57
CA ILE A 53 1.75 5.01 -27.06
C ILE A 53 2.73 4.11 -27.81
N ILE A 54 2.90 2.88 -27.33
CA ILE A 54 3.59 1.81 -28.06
C ILE A 54 2.52 0.99 -28.80
N THR A 55 2.52 1.13 -30.12
CA THR A 55 1.54 0.55 -31.04
C THR A 55 1.65 -0.97 -31.07
N THR A 56 0.53 -1.64 -31.33
CA THR A 56 0.48 -3.10 -31.54
C THR A 56 1.50 -3.52 -32.61
N GLY A 57 2.22 -4.62 -32.34
CA GLY A 57 3.25 -5.15 -33.23
C GLY A 57 4.62 -4.46 -33.13
N HIS A 58 4.73 -3.32 -32.43
CA HIS A 58 6.02 -2.68 -32.18
C HIS A 58 6.66 -3.19 -30.88
N THR A 59 7.98 -3.35 -30.91
CA THR A 59 8.80 -3.55 -29.71
C THR A 59 9.67 -2.32 -29.50
N VAL A 60 9.43 -1.61 -28.40
CA VAL A 60 10.27 -0.47 -27.99
C VAL A 60 11.15 -0.91 -26.83
N SER A 61 12.45 -0.67 -26.94
CA SER A 61 13.44 -1.11 -25.96
C SER A 61 14.22 0.05 -25.32
N SER A 62 14.43 -0.02 -24.01
CA SER A 62 15.41 0.81 -23.30
C SER A 62 16.54 -0.09 -22.82
N MET A 63 17.60 -0.20 -23.61
CA MET A 63 18.81 -0.91 -23.22
C MET A 63 19.86 0.08 -22.73
N ILE A 64 20.35 -0.13 -21.51
CA ILE A 64 21.48 0.63 -20.97
C ILE A 64 22.67 -0.28 -20.66
N SER A 65 23.87 0.28 -20.65
CA SER A 65 25.13 -0.44 -20.38
C SER A 65 25.93 0.30 -19.30
N SER A 66 25.33 0.44 -18.11
CA SER A 66 25.90 1.19 -17.00
C SER A 66 26.33 0.28 -15.85
N THR A 67 27.52 0.51 -15.30
CA THR A 67 27.99 -0.12 -14.05
C THR A 67 27.49 0.61 -12.80
N THR A 68 26.93 1.81 -12.95
CA THR A 68 26.34 2.60 -11.87
C THR A 68 24.83 2.62 -12.00
N ALA A 69 24.13 2.82 -10.87
CA ALA A 69 22.69 2.93 -10.87
C ALA A 69 22.25 4.13 -11.73
N VAL A 70 21.29 3.91 -12.62
CA VAL A 70 20.73 4.95 -13.51
C VAL A 70 19.25 5.13 -13.19
N SER A 71 18.78 6.37 -13.21
CA SER A 71 17.35 6.70 -13.15
C SER A 71 16.99 7.51 -14.39
N THR A 72 15.89 7.16 -15.06
CA THR A 72 15.39 7.89 -16.23
C THR A 72 13.91 8.16 -16.08
N ASP A 73 13.53 9.42 -16.30
CA ASP A 73 12.14 9.83 -16.44
C ASP A 73 11.71 9.59 -17.88
N LEU A 74 10.71 8.72 -18.10
CA LEU A 74 10.31 8.31 -19.44
C LEU A 74 9.22 9.22 -20.00
N CYS A 75 8.08 9.27 -19.32
CA CYS A 75 6.87 9.87 -19.82
C CYS A 75 5.89 10.20 -18.70
N LYS A 76 4.86 10.97 -19.04
CA LYS A 76 3.71 11.22 -18.17
C LYS A 76 2.85 9.96 -18.13
N ASN A 77 2.09 9.68 -19.17
CA ASN A 77 1.31 8.43 -19.28
C ASN A 77 1.97 7.47 -20.28
N LEU A 78 1.80 6.17 -20.07
CA LEU A 78 2.28 5.13 -20.99
C LEU A 78 1.14 4.18 -21.36
N THR A 79 0.85 4.06 -22.64
CA THR A 79 -0.01 3.01 -23.19
C THR A 79 0.84 2.02 -23.97
N VAL A 80 0.77 0.74 -23.60
CA VAL A 80 1.51 -0.34 -24.27
C VAL A 80 0.52 -1.29 -24.91
N ASN A 81 0.37 -1.22 -26.22
CA ASN A 81 -0.39 -2.19 -27.03
C ASN A 81 0.55 -3.22 -27.69
N GLY A 82 1.81 -2.85 -27.93
CA GLY A 82 2.88 -3.75 -28.37
C GLY A 82 3.70 -4.31 -27.21
N ILE A 83 5.02 -4.25 -27.32
CA ILE A 83 5.96 -4.72 -26.29
C ILE A 83 6.84 -3.54 -25.83
N TYR A 84 6.92 -3.33 -24.51
CA TYR A 84 7.93 -2.46 -23.92
C TYR A 84 8.95 -3.27 -23.15
N GLN A 85 10.22 -3.19 -23.55
CA GLN A 85 11.31 -3.96 -22.96
C GLN A 85 12.36 -3.07 -22.33
N ILE A 86 12.84 -3.47 -21.15
CA ILE A 86 13.96 -2.81 -20.50
C ILE A 86 14.98 -3.85 -20.03
N SER A 87 16.23 -3.59 -20.34
CA SER A 87 17.37 -4.37 -19.85
C SER A 87 18.55 -3.46 -19.51
N ASN A 88 19.31 -3.86 -18.48
CA ASN A 88 20.65 -3.33 -18.25
C ASN A 88 21.64 -4.46 -18.49
N ALA A 89 22.53 -4.28 -19.47
CA ALA A 89 23.54 -5.27 -19.82
C ALA A 89 24.63 -5.42 -18.75
N LYS A 90 24.73 -4.48 -17.81
CA LYS A 90 25.71 -4.47 -16.72
C LYS A 90 25.00 -4.53 -15.37
N ASN A 91 25.69 -5.03 -14.33
CA ASN A 91 25.12 -5.40 -13.03
C ASN A 91 24.67 -4.21 -12.15
N ALA A 92 23.95 -3.23 -12.69
CA ALA A 92 23.51 -2.05 -11.96
C ALA A 92 21.99 -1.87 -12.03
N ASN A 93 21.43 -1.20 -11.02
CA ASN A 93 20.01 -0.92 -11.01
C ASN A 93 19.64 0.12 -12.08
N TYR A 94 18.67 -0.18 -12.92
CA TYR A 94 18.08 0.77 -13.84
C TYR A 94 16.66 1.11 -13.38
N THR A 95 16.45 2.35 -12.99
CA THR A 95 15.14 2.84 -12.55
C THR A 95 14.47 3.61 -13.67
N THR A 96 13.26 3.20 -14.06
CA THR A 96 12.43 4.00 -14.97
C THR A 96 11.24 4.58 -14.24
N ASN A 97 11.06 5.88 -14.39
CA ASN A 97 9.99 6.64 -13.75
C ASN A 97 8.90 6.97 -14.76
N ILE A 98 7.66 6.65 -14.40
CA ILE A 98 6.45 7.10 -15.09
C ILE A 98 5.60 7.91 -14.10
N TYR A 99 5.11 9.06 -14.57
CA TYR A 99 4.54 10.09 -13.69
C TYR A 99 3.01 10.09 -13.59
N GLY A 100 2.36 9.46 -14.56
CA GLY A 100 0.92 9.23 -14.68
C GLY A 100 0.65 7.76 -14.98
N SER A 101 -0.54 7.45 -15.49
CA SER A 101 -1.04 6.09 -15.66
C SER A 101 -0.22 5.24 -16.64
N VAL A 102 -0.20 3.93 -16.36
CA VAL A 102 0.27 2.90 -17.29
C VAL A 102 -0.90 2.03 -17.69
N ASN A 103 -1.26 2.05 -18.98
CA ASN A 103 -2.25 1.18 -19.59
C ASN A 103 -1.54 0.10 -20.43
N CYS A 104 -1.40 -1.10 -19.88
CA CYS A 104 -0.75 -2.23 -20.52
C CYS A 104 -1.79 -3.19 -21.11
N ASN A 105 -2.01 -3.10 -22.42
CA ASN A 105 -2.83 -4.04 -23.20
C ASN A 105 -1.98 -5.09 -23.92
N GLY A 106 -0.68 -4.83 -24.09
CA GLY A 106 0.31 -5.73 -24.65
C GLY A 106 1.18 -6.35 -23.57
N THR A 107 2.50 -6.14 -23.63
CA THR A 107 3.45 -6.75 -22.69
C THR A 107 4.53 -5.77 -22.25
N ILE A 108 4.77 -5.67 -20.94
CA ILE A 108 5.91 -4.92 -20.37
C ILE A 108 6.87 -5.92 -19.72
N GLU A 109 8.13 -5.90 -20.13
CA GLU A 109 9.16 -6.82 -19.63
C GLU A 109 10.39 -6.06 -19.18
N LEU A 110 10.64 -6.05 -17.87
CA LEU A 110 11.77 -5.34 -17.27
C LEU A 110 12.67 -6.31 -16.53
N GLY A 111 13.94 -6.37 -16.94
CA GLY A 111 14.95 -7.22 -16.30
C GLY A 111 15.14 -8.57 -16.96
N GLN A 112 15.04 -8.64 -18.30
CA GLN A 112 15.45 -9.79 -19.10
C GLN A 112 16.91 -10.18 -18.78
N THR A 113 17.18 -11.48 -18.64
CA THR A 113 18.52 -12.04 -18.39
C THR A 113 19.48 -11.75 -19.54
N PRO A 114 20.78 -11.50 -19.27
CA PRO A 114 21.47 -11.62 -17.98
C PRO A 114 21.31 -10.39 -17.08
N GLY A 115 20.36 -9.49 -17.38
CA GLY A 115 20.23 -8.18 -16.77
C GLY A 115 19.86 -8.21 -15.29
N TYR A 116 20.80 -7.79 -14.45
CA TYR A 116 20.52 -7.44 -13.07
C TYR A 116 19.87 -6.04 -13.02
N GLY A 117 18.76 -5.88 -12.30
CA GLY A 117 18.45 -4.61 -11.64
C GLY A 117 17.44 -3.66 -12.29
N ALA A 118 16.57 -4.08 -13.21
CA ALA A 118 15.50 -3.19 -13.66
C ALA A 118 14.46 -2.96 -12.55
N ILE A 119 14.36 -1.72 -12.06
CA ILE A 119 13.38 -1.27 -11.07
C ILE A 119 12.35 -0.42 -11.81
N PHE A 120 11.11 -0.85 -11.85
CA PHE A 120 10.03 0.03 -12.26
C PHE A 120 9.65 0.91 -11.07
N SER A 121 9.78 2.22 -11.23
CA SER A 121 9.30 3.17 -10.23
C SER A 121 8.12 3.95 -10.80
N TYR A 122 6.98 3.89 -10.13
CA TYR A 122 5.92 4.84 -10.37
C TYR A 122 6.16 6.08 -9.52
N VAL A 123 6.37 7.25 -10.14
CA VAL A 123 6.75 8.49 -9.45
C VAL A 123 5.81 9.60 -9.88
N GLY A 124 4.74 9.86 -9.13
CA GLY A 124 3.73 10.78 -9.65
C GLY A 124 2.79 11.40 -8.62
N LYS A 125 2.13 12.47 -9.04
CA LYS A 125 0.85 12.89 -8.47
C LYS A 125 -0.20 11.99 -9.11
N VAL A 126 -0.54 10.89 -8.44
CA VAL A 126 -1.62 10.01 -8.87
C VAL A 126 -2.90 10.84 -8.83
N GLU A 127 -3.47 11.15 -9.99
CA GLU A 127 -4.87 11.54 -10.06
C GLU A 127 -5.71 10.30 -9.72
N ALA A 128 -6.91 10.48 -9.16
CA ALA A 128 -7.75 9.35 -8.79
C ALA A 128 -7.98 8.44 -10.02
N GLY A 129 -7.76 7.13 -9.86
CA GLY A 129 -7.86 6.16 -10.96
C GLY A 129 -6.59 5.99 -11.80
N THR A 130 -5.48 6.64 -11.46
CA THR A 130 -4.18 6.34 -12.07
C THR A 130 -3.56 5.08 -11.44
N GLY A 131 -2.84 4.31 -12.25
CA GLY A 131 -2.44 2.96 -11.87
C GLY A 131 -1.67 2.22 -12.95
N LEU A 132 -1.45 0.94 -12.70
CA LEU A 132 -1.03 -0.04 -13.70
C LEU A 132 -2.27 -0.87 -14.06
N THR A 133 -2.88 -0.58 -15.20
CA THR A 133 -4.15 -1.16 -15.65
C THR A 133 -4.01 -1.76 -17.04
N GLY A 134 -5.01 -2.50 -17.49
CA GLY A 134 -5.13 -2.99 -18.88
C GLY A 134 -5.42 -4.49 -18.95
N THR A 135 -5.37 -5.04 -20.15
CA THR A 135 -5.66 -6.47 -20.42
C THR A 135 -4.42 -7.31 -20.65
N GLY A 136 -3.24 -6.68 -20.68
CA GLY A 136 -1.96 -7.30 -20.98
C GLY A 136 -1.28 -7.94 -19.77
N SER A 137 0.04 -8.07 -19.87
CA SER A 137 0.87 -8.61 -18.79
C SER A 137 2.10 -7.73 -18.53
N ALA A 138 2.55 -7.74 -17.28
CA ALA A 138 3.75 -7.03 -16.87
C ALA A 138 4.67 -7.93 -16.06
N ILE A 139 5.96 -7.92 -16.38
CA ILE A 139 7.01 -8.63 -15.66
C ILE A 139 8.05 -7.60 -15.22
N PHE A 140 8.22 -7.48 -13.91
CA PHE A 140 9.18 -6.61 -13.28
C PHE A 140 10.15 -7.44 -12.43
N LYS A 141 11.38 -6.98 -12.28
CA LYS A 141 12.22 -7.45 -11.17
C LYS A 141 11.74 -6.83 -9.86
N THR A 142 11.67 -5.50 -9.82
CA THR A 142 11.15 -4.77 -8.66
C THR A 142 10.11 -3.76 -9.10
N LEU A 143 8.95 -3.77 -8.44
CA LEU A 143 7.96 -2.70 -8.54
C LEU A 143 8.03 -1.82 -7.29
N THR A 144 8.32 -0.54 -7.49
CA THR A 144 8.32 0.47 -6.42
C THR A 144 7.28 1.54 -6.71
N ILE A 145 6.37 1.77 -5.76
CA ILE A 145 5.29 2.75 -5.90
C ILE A 145 5.60 3.96 -5.02
N LYS A 146 5.75 5.15 -5.63
CA LYS A 146 6.12 6.41 -4.96
C LYS A 146 5.13 7.53 -5.31
N THR A 147 3.92 7.48 -4.74
CA THR A 147 2.85 8.44 -5.09
C THR A 147 2.76 9.55 -4.04
N SER A 148 2.67 10.80 -4.47
CA SER A 148 2.80 11.98 -3.58
C SER A 148 1.50 12.47 -2.94
N LYS A 149 0.37 11.81 -3.20
CA LYS A 149 -0.95 12.13 -2.66
C LYS A 149 -1.61 10.85 -2.15
N PRO A 150 -2.55 10.93 -1.19
CA PRO A 150 -3.38 9.81 -0.74
C PRO A 150 -4.41 9.41 -1.80
N SER A 151 -3.93 9.19 -3.02
CA SER A 151 -4.71 8.69 -4.12
C SER A 151 -4.38 7.22 -4.32
N ASP A 152 -5.44 6.45 -4.52
CA ASP A 152 -5.41 5.02 -4.70
C ASP A 152 -4.68 4.69 -6.00
N PHE A 153 -3.46 4.15 -5.90
CA PHE A 153 -2.76 3.54 -7.01
C PHE A 153 -3.40 2.18 -7.30
N LEU A 154 -4.03 2.04 -8.46
CA LEU A 154 -4.72 0.82 -8.84
C LEU A 154 -3.80 -0.12 -9.61
N ILE A 155 -3.69 -1.37 -9.17
CA ILE A 155 -3.15 -2.48 -9.96
C ILE A 155 -4.35 -3.27 -10.47
N ASN A 156 -4.63 -3.16 -11.76
CA ASN A 156 -5.71 -3.87 -12.45
C ASN A 156 -5.18 -4.53 -13.73
N LEU A 157 -4.38 -5.56 -13.56
CA LEU A 157 -3.83 -6.40 -14.63
C LEU A 157 -4.16 -7.86 -14.33
N PRO A 158 -4.53 -8.67 -15.34
CA PRO A 158 -4.73 -10.11 -15.14
C PRO A 158 -3.52 -10.77 -14.48
N VAL A 159 -2.31 -10.45 -14.97
CA VAL A 159 -1.05 -10.98 -14.45
C VAL A 159 0.02 -9.89 -14.36
N LEU A 160 0.51 -9.67 -13.14
CA LEU A 160 1.68 -8.89 -12.82
C LEU A 160 2.69 -9.80 -12.11
N THR A 161 3.86 -9.98 -12.73
CA THR A 161 4.96 -10.76 -12.15
C THR A 161 6.03 -9.84 -11.59
N CYS A 162 6.41 -10.01 -10.32
CA CYS A 162 7.54 -9.33 -9.68
C CYS A 162 8.56 -10.36 -9.17
N THR A 163 9.76 -10.42 -9.74
CA THR A 163 10.71 -11.51 -9.40
C THR A 163 11.51 -11.27 -8.13
N TYR A 164 11.64 -10.02 -7.67
CA TYR A 164 12.41 -9.64 -6.50
C TYR A 164 11.57 -8.89 -5.46
N GLY A 165 11.02 -7.73 -5.79
CA GLY A 165 10.43 -6.86 -4.77
C GLY A 165 9.15 -6.18 -5.19
N PHE A 166 8.22 -6.06 -4.25
CA PHE A 166 7.06 -5.18 -4.32
C PHE A 166 7.09 -4.24 -3.11
N ALA A 167 7.26 -2.94 -3.36
CA ALA A 167 7.44 -1.96 -2.30
C ALA A 167 6.59 -0.70 -2.49
N ILE A 168 5.98 -0.23 -1.40
CA ILE A 168 5.35 1.09 -1.32
C ILE A 168 6.31 2.03 -0.60
N SER A 169 6.88 3.00 -1.30
CA SER A 169 8.05 3.77 -0.83
C SER A 169 7.78 5.26 -0.67
N LYS A 170 6.51 5.66 -0.57
CA LYS A 170 6.11 7.03 -0.27
C LYS A 170 4.98 7.04 0.75
N ASP A 171 5.05 8.02 1.65
CA ASP A 171 4.11 8.21 2.74
C ASP A 171 2.71 8.56 2.25
N SER A 172 1.70 8.07 2.96
CA SER A 172 0.28 8.22 2.62
C SER A 172 -0.11 7.64 1.26
N THR A 173 0.72 6.82 0.62
CA THR A 173 0.34 6.08 -0.58
C THR A 173 -0.64 4.97 -0.22
N LYS A 174 -1.73 4.85 -0.98
CA LYS A 174 -2.61 3.67 -0.97
C LYS A 174 -2.47 2.91 -2.27
N VAL A 175 -2.28 1.61 -2.19
CA VAL A 175 -2.25 0.70 -3.35
C VAL A 175 -3.40 -0.27 -3.26
N THR A 176 -4.11 -0.48 -4.35
CA THR A 176 -5.22 -1.43 -4.46
C THR A 176 -4.89 -2.46 -5.53
N ILE A 177 -4.86 -3.73 -5.18
CA ILE A 177 -4.85 -4.84 -6.15
C ILE A 177 -6.31 -5.21 -6.42
N ALA A 178 -6.78 -4.93 -7.63
CA ALA A 178 -8.17 -5.12 -8.03
C ALA A 178 -8.58 -6.59 -8.04
N ALA A 179 -9.89 -6.85 -7.89
CA ALA A 179 -10.44 -8.19 -8.08
C ALA A 179 -10.11 -8.71 -9.50
N GLY A 180 -9.79 -10.01 -9.59
CA GLY A 180 -9.35 -10.64 -10.84
C GLY A 180 -7.90 -10.35 -11.24
N SER A 181 -7.19 -9.47 -10.54
CA SER A 181 -5.76 -9.24 -10.76
C SER A 181 -4.89 -10.18 -9.93
N THR A 182 -3.75 -10.61 -10.50
CA THR A 182 -2.76 -11.44 -9.80
C THR A 182 -1.41 -10.77 -9.77
N VAL A 183 -0.82 -10.63 -8.57
CA VAL A 183 0.54 -10.15 -8.34
C VAL A 183 1.35 -11.29 -7.71
N ALA A 184 2.30 -11.86 -8.44
CA ALA A 184 3.08 -13.01 -7.97
C ALA A 184 4.54 -12.91 -8.43
N GLY A 185 5.43 -13.78 -7.95
CA GLY A 185 6.77 -13.89 -8.51
C GLY A 185 6.87 -15.00 -9.53
N SER A 186 7.94 -14.97 -10.33
CA SER A 186 8.18 -15.96 -11.40
C SER A 186 8.72 -17.30 -10.88
N THR A 187 9.03 -17.40 -9.60
CA THR A 187 9.61 -18.59 -8.98
C THR A 187 8.61 -19.25 -8.03
N ALA A 188 8.85 -20.51 -7.69
CA ALA A 188 8.08 -21.23 -6.66
C ALA A 188 8.08 -20.51 -5.29
N ASN A 189 8.98 -19.54 -5.08
CA ASN A 189 9.05 -18.73 -3.87
C ASN A 189 8.22 -17.43 -3.94
N GLY A 190 7.47 -17.19 -5.03
CA GLY A 190 6.74 -15.95 -5.23
C GLY A 190 7.64 -14.73 -5.35
N ILE A 191 7.10 -13.53 -5.07
CA ILE A 191 7.88 -12.28 -5.00
C ILE A 191 8.81 -12.39 -3.79
N THR A 192 10.13 -12.21 -3.93
CA THR A 192 11.05 -12.39 -2.79
C THR A 192 10.59 -11.61 -1.55
N PHE A 193 10.14 -10.37 -1.72
CA PHE A 193 9.50 -9.63 -0.62
C PHE A 193 8.36 -8.68 -1.01
N VAL A 194 7.44 -8.48 -0.07
CA VAL A 194 6.44 -7.41 -0.05
C VAL A 194 6.66 -6.51 1.17
N ALA A 195 6.65 -5.20 0.97
CA ALA A 195 6.74 -4.21 2.06
C ALA A 195 5.87 -2.97 1.80
N VAL A 196 5.14 -2.54 2.83
CA VAL A 196 4.26 -1.34 2.81
C VAL A 196 4.90 -0.11 3.46
N ALA A 197 6.22 -0.17 3.71
CA ALA A 197 6.98 0.90 4.34
C ALA A 197 8.40 0.97 3.76
N SER A 198 8.53 1.41 2.51
CA SER A 198 9.78 1.35 1.73
C SER A 198 10.32 -0.07 1.52
N THR A 199 11.42 -0.16 0.79
CA THR A 199 12.18 -1.39 0.58
C THR A 199 12.51 -2.05 1.92
N LEU A 200 12.11 -3.30 2.08
CA LEU A 200 12.39 -4.14 3.26
C LEU A 200 11.88 -3.54 4.59
N GLY A 201 10.85 -2.70 4.53
CA GLY A 201 10.14 -2.19 5.71
C GLY A 201 10.90 -1.13 6.52
N GLN A 202 11.90 -0.48 5.93
CA GLN A 202 12.76 0.49 6.61
C GLN A 202 12.30 1.96 6.49
N GLY A 203 11.19 2.23 5.82
CA GLY A 203 10.70 3.58 5.58
C GLY A 203 9.97 4.15 6.79
N ALA A 204 10.28 5.40 7.16
CA ALA A 204 9.51 6.17 8.14
C ALA A 204 8.24 6.74 7.49
N LEU A 205 7.35 5.85 7.05
CA LEU A 205 6.17 6.20 6.27
C LEU A 205 4.99 5.27 6.61
N ALA A 206 3.78 5.81 6.48
CA ALA A 206 2.52 5.11 6.72
C ALA A 206 1.72 5.04 5.42
N SER A 207 1.64 3.83 4.87
CA SER A 207 1.02 3.56 3.57
C SER A 207 0.12 2.34 3.65
N SER A 208 -0.81 2.18 2.71
CA SER A 208 -1.77 1.08 2.73
C SER A 208 -1.72 0.23 1.47
N LEU A 209 -1.96 -1.06 1.65
CA LEU A 209 -2.13 -2.05 0.60
C LEU A 209 -3.47 -2.75 0.80
N ASP A 210 -4.41 -2.53 -0.11
CA ASP A 210 -5.69 -3.23 -0.16
C ASP A 210 -5.64 -4.32 -1.24
N ILE A 211 -6.06 -5.54 -0.89
CA ILE A 211 -5.97 -6.72 -1.76
C ILE A 211 -7.38 -7.26 -1.98
N TYR A 212 -7.95 -7.01 -3.16
CA TYR A 212 -9.19 -7.62 -3.66
C TYR A 212 -8.90 -8.75 -4.66
N GLY A 213 -7.74 -8.72 -5.31
CA GLY A 213 -7.22 -9.79 -6.17
C GLY A 213 -6.35 -10.77 -5.41
N SER A 214 -5.31 -11.31 -6.05
CA SER A 214 -4.36 -12.23 -5.44
C SER A 214 -2.97 -11.62 -5.35
N LEU A 215 -2.31 -11.75 -4.19
CA LEU A 215 -0.91 -11.40 -3.97
C LEU A 215 -0.17 -12.60 -3.37
N THR A 216 0.91 -13.03 -4.01
CA THR A 216 1.75 -14.13 -3.53
C THR A 216 3.20 -13.68 -3.35
N CYS A 217 3.76 -13.83 -2.15
CA CYS A 217 5.14 -13.47 -1.85
C CYS A 217 5.86 -14.55 -1.04
N GLY A 218 7.19 -14.55 -1.13
CA GLY A 218 8.08 -15.36 -0.30
C GLY A 218 8.12 -14.80 1.11
N THR A 219 8.62 -13.57 1.26
CA THR A 219 8.68 -12.87 2.55
C THR A 219 7.70 -11.71 2.65
N LEU A 220 6.94 -11.65 3.73
CA LEU A 220 6.12 -10.48 4.08
C LEU A 220 6.74 -9.72 5.26
N TYR A 221 7.07 -8.44 5.04
CA TYR A 221 7.56 -7.55 6.10
C TYR A 221 6.40 -6.79 6.75
N LEU A 222 6.20 -7.03 8.05
CA LEU A 222 5.20 -6.36 8.88
C LEU A 222 5.83 -5.27 9.76
N CYS A 223 6.65 -4.40 9.17
CA CYS A 223 7.30 -3.32 9.90
C CYS A 223 7.23 -1.99 9.14
N ASN A 224 7.32 -0.88 9.88
CA ASN A 224 7.63 0.44 9.36
C ASN A 224 8.60 1.16 10.32
N ASN A 225 9.15 2.29 9.92
CA ASN A 225 10.02 3.11 10.76
C ASN A 225 9.39 4.44 11.17
N ASP A 226 8.07 4.58 11.01
CA ASP A 226 7.40 5.83 11.33
C ASP A 226 7.48 6.04 12.85
N SER A 227 8.14 7.10 13.30
CA SER A 227 8.29 7.42 14.73
C SER A 227 7.03 8.02 15.34
N THR A 228 6.03 8.33 14.52
CA THR A 228 4.73 8.84 14.94
C THR A 228 3.81 7.68 15.34
N THR A 229 2.51 7.95 15.39
CA THR A 229 1.46 6.98 15.69
C THR A 229 0.97 6.29 14.40
N ARG A 230 1.25 6.82 13.20
CA ARG A 230 0.63 6.33 11.96
C ARG A 230 1.19 4.97 11.52
N LYS A 231 0.34 3.94 11.45
CA LYS A 231 0.73 2.58 11.01
C LYS A 231 0.59 2.43 9.50
N SER A 232 1.50 1.70 8.87
CA SER A 232 1.22 1.14 7.54
C SER A 232 0.16 0.05 7.65
N GLN A 233 -0.55 -0.23 6.56
CA GLN A 233 -1.70 -1.13 6.56
C GLN A 233 -1.62 -2.14 5.43
N ILE A 234 -2.00 -3.38 5.72
CA ILE A 234 -2.24 -4.43 4.73
C ILE A 234 -3.63 -4.96 5.02
N ASN A 235 -4.53 -4.85 4.06
CA ASN A 235 -5.91 -5.28 4.20
C ASN A 235 -6.25 -6.29 3.11
N VAL A 236 -6.58 -7.52 3.51
CA VAL A 236 -7.11 -8.54 2.62
C VAL A 236 -8.62 -8.42 2.63
N LYS A 237 -9.18 -7.97 1.50
CA LYS A 237 -10.58 -7.60 1.33
C LYS A 237 -11.38 -8.75 0.72
N ASN A 238 -12.68 -8.56 0.58
CA ASN A 238 -13.65 -9.50 0.01
C ASN A 238 -13.11 -10.35 -1.17
N ASN A 239 -12.96 -11.66 -0.96
CA ASN A 239 -12.41 -12.66 -1.89
C ASN A 239 -10.95 -12.44 -2.34
N GLY A 240 -10.28 -11.41 -1.83
CA GLY A 240 -8.87 -11.21 -2.04
C GLY A 240 -8.05 -12.28 -1.35
N THR A 241 -6.89 -12.62 -1.91
CA THR A 241 -6.00 -13.64 -1.37
C THR A 241 -4.60 -13.06 -1.17
N LEU A 242 -4.07 -13.17 0.06
CA LEU A 242 -2.66 -12.96 0.35
C LEU A 242 -2.03 -14.31 0.72
N SER A 243 -1.02 -14.73 -0.03
CA SER A 243 -0.30 -15.98 0.24
C SER A 243 1.18 -15.69 0.49
N VAL A 244 1.66 -16.08 1.66
CA VAL A 244 3.06 -16.00 2.07
C VAL A 244 3.65 -17.40 2.03
N ILE A 245 4.73 -17.59 1.26
CA ILE A 245 5.29 -18.92 0.99
C ILE A 245 6.41 -19.28 1.98
N THR A 246 7.29 -18.33 2.27
CA THR A 246 8.55 -18.62 2.96
C THR A 246 8.60 -18.05 4.36
N ASN A 247 8.35 -16.75 4.53
CA ASN A 247 8.60 -16.07 5.80
C ASN A 247 7.65 -14.90 6.05
N LEU A 248 7.36 -14.64 7.31
CA LEU A 248 6.62 -13.47 7.77
C LEU A 248 7.37 -12.91 8.98
N THR A 249 7.69 -11.61 8.95
CA THR A 249 8.51 -11.03 10.01
C THR A 249 8.16 -9.57 10.28
N PRO A 250 8.05 -9.16 11.57
CA PRO A 250 8.04 -7.75 11.94
C PRO A 250 9.46 -7.16 12.06
N LEU A 251 10.50 -7.96 11.81
CA LEU A 251 11.87 -7.49 11.83
C LEU A 251 12.22 -6.84 10.49
N ARG A 252 12.92 -5.71 10.58
CA ARG A 252 13.49 -5.05 9.42
C ARG A 252 14.44 -5.99 8.68
N GLY A 253 14.33 -6.02 7.35
CA GLY A 253 15.29 -6.71 6.49
C GLY A 253 16.68 -6.06 6.59
N ALA A 254 17.72 -6.82 6.21
CA ALA A 254 19.09 -6.37 6.29
C ALA A 254 19.41 -5.28 5.25
N VAL A 255 19.46 -4.01 5.66
CA VAL A 255 20.08 -2.92 4.88
C VAL A 255 20.80 -2.00 5.88
N THR A 256 22.07 -1.68 5.58
CA THR A 256 22.94 -0.69 6.27
C THR A 256 22.62 -0.43 7.75
N GLY A 257 23.11 -1.29 8.63
CA GLY A 257 23.29 -0.98 10.06
C GLY A 257 22.06 -1.09 10.97
N ILE A 258 20.86 -1.34 10.44
CA ILE A 258 19.64 -1.51 11.25
C ILE A 258 18.95 -2.83 10.87
N ILE A 259 19.54 -3.95 11.31
CA ILE A 259 19.05 -5.31 11.04
C ILE A 259 18.35 -5.86 12.28
N GLY A 260 17.28 -6.65 12.10
CA GLY A 260 16.78 -7.51 13.18
C GLY A 260 16.13 -6.74 14.33
N THR A 261 15.63 -5.54 14.05
CA THR A 261 14.99 -4.69 15.03
C THR A 261 13.54 -4.46 14.62
N VAL A 262 12.67 -4.49 15.61
CA VAL A 262 11.30 -4.02 15.49
C VAL A 262 11.33 -2.50 15.41
N GLY A 263 10.65 -1.93 14.42
CA GLY A 263 10.73 -0.51 14.09
C GLY A 263 9.41 0.23 14.20
N GLY A 264 9.50 1.54 14.46
CA GLY A 264 8.46 2.52 14.13
C GLY A 264 7.16 2.42 14.92
N SER A 265 6.05 2.58 14.22
CA SER A 265 4.66 2.59 14.72
C SER A 265 3.95 1.25 14.49
N GLY A 266 4.65 0.30 13.86
CA GLY A 266 4.16 -1.02 13.50
C GLY A 266 3.30 -1.03 12.24
N VAL A 267 2.81 -2.22 11.90
CA VAL A 267 1.89 -2.44 10.79
C VAL A 267 0.53 -2.87 11.32
N LYS A 268 -0.54 -2.52 10.62
CA LYS A 268 -1.86 -3.12 10.78
C LYS A 268 -2.08 -4.14 9.66
N LEU A 269 -2.16 -5.41 10.00
CA LEU A 269 -2.61 -6.47 9.10
C LEU A 269 -4.07 -6.80 9.42
N SER A 270 -4.96 -6.68 8.43
CA SER A 270 -6.35 -7.09 8.59
C SER A 270 -6.83 -8.00 7.46
N VAL A 271 -7.67 -8.96 7.82
CA VAL A 271 -8.37 -9.86 6.89
C VAL A 271 -9.85 -9.69 7.15
N GLU A 272 -10.61 -9.31 6.13
CA GLU A 272 -12.07 -9.11 6.21
C GLU A 272 -12.83 -10.40 5.93
N SER A 273 -14.16 -10.35 6.06
CA SER A 273 -15.03 -11.47 5.68
C SER A 273 -14.81 -11.86 4.23
N GLY A 274 -14.59 -13.15 3.97
CA GLY A 274 -14.26 -13.68 2.64
C GLY A 274 -12.83 -13.43 2.16
N GLY A 275 -12.04 -12.62 2.86
CA GLY A 275 -10.61 -12.47 2.57
C GLY A 275 -9.84 -13.72 2.97
N ASN A 276 -8.89 -14.16 2.13
CA ASN A 276 -8.08 -15.35 2.34
C ASN A 276 -6.62 -14.98 2.63
N PHE A 277 -6.11 -15.41 3.78
CA PHE A 277 -4.72 -15.22 4.16
C PHE A 277 -4.04 -16.55 4.48
N ASN A 278 -3.06 -16.91 3.67
CA ASN A 278 -2.28 -18.13 3.80
C ASN A 278 -0.83 -17.79 4.18
N PHE A 279 -0.28 -18.53 5.14
CA PHE A 279 1.09 -18.39 5.61
C PHE A 279 1.60 -19.74 6.17
N PRO A 280 2.91 -19.97 6.25
CA PRO A 280 3.43 -21.21 6.83
C PRO A 280 2.99 -21.32 8.29
N THR A 281 2.49 -22.48 8.71
CA THR A 281 1.78 -22.65 10.00
C THR A 281 2.53 -22.15 11.23
N LEU A 282 3.87 -22.21 11.21
CA LEU A 282 4.74 -21.74 12.29
C LEU A 282 4.91 -20.20 12.35
N LEU A 283 4.29 -19.45 11.43
CA LEU A 283 4.49 -18.01 11.25
C LEU A 283 3.19 -17.22 11.38
N ASN A 284 2.33 -17.60 12.34
CA ASN A 284 1.09 -16.87 12.59
C ASN A 284 1.40 -15.45 13.10
N PRO A 285 1.03 -14.38 12.37
CA PRO A 285 1.40 -13.02 12.78
C PRO A 285 0.79 -12.59 14.12
N MET A 286 -0.27 -13.26 14.59
CA MET A 286 -0.78 -13.04 15.94
C MET A 286 0.23 -13.34 17.03
N GLN A 287 1.13 -14.31 16.82
CA GLN A 287 2.15 -14.65 17.80
C GLN A 287 3.17 -13.52 17.98
N PHE A 288 3.46 -12.76 16.92
CA PHE A 288 4.39 -11.62 16.98
C PHE A 288 3.85 -10.45 17.82
N THR A 289 2.58 -10.48 18.21
CA THR A 289 1.99 -9.47 19.11
C THR A 289 2.13 -9.84 20.59
N GLU A 290 2.77 -10.96 20.91
CA GLU A 290 2.96 -11.47 22.28
C GLU A 290 4.43 -11.46 22.68
N ALA A 291 4.72 -11.10 23.93
CA ALA A 291 6.10 -11.06 24.44
C ALA A 291 6.83 -12.42 24.34
N ALA A 292 6.08 -13.53 24.29
CA ALA A 292 6.60 -14.88 24.09
C ALA A 292 7.30 -15.08 22.74
N ALA A 293 7.05 -14.22 21.74
CA ALA A 293 7.74 -14.24 20.45
C ALA A 293 9.21 -13.76 20.53
N GLY A 294 9.68 -13.31 21.70
CA GLY A 294 11.09 -12.99 21.93
C GLY A 294 11.57 -11.88 21.00
N PRO A 295 12.67 -12.08 20.22
CA PRO A 295 13.19 -11.05 19.33
C PRO A 295 12.19 -10.57 18.28
N SER A 296 11.23 -11.40 17.87
CA SER A 296 10.19 -11.07 16.90
C SER A 296 8.94 -10.45 17.53
N TYR A 297 8.94 -10.18 18.84
CA TYR A 297 7.83 -9.49 19.49
C TYR A 297 7.78 -8.02 19.04
N ASP A 298 6.71 -7.65 18.35
CA ASP A 298 6.40 -6.26 18.03
C ASP A 298 5.19 -5.79 18.86
N PRO A 299 5.41 -4.97 19.92
CA PRO A 299 4.30 -4.44 20.70
C PRO A 299 3.38 -3.56 19.88
N LYS A 300 3.84 -3.01 18.75
CA LYS A 300 3.11 -2.07 17.89
C LYS A 300 2.49 -2.73 16.67
N LEU A 301 2.71 -4.01 16.44
CA LEU A 301 1.98 -4.75 15.41
C LEU A 301 0.51 -4.87 15.82
N LEU A 302 -0.42 -4.72 14.87
CA LEU A 302 -1.84 -5.00 15.05
C LEU A 302 -2.27 -6.03 14.00
N VAL A 303 -2.87 -7.12 14.45
CA VAL A 303 -3.38 -8.19 13.58
C VAL A 303 -4.86 -8.41 13.88
N ALA A 304 -5.69 -8.34 12.84
CA ALA A 304 -7.14 -8.54 12.96
C ALA A 304 -7.64 -9.51 11.89
N TYR A 305 -8.25 -10.61 12.32
CA TYR A 305 -9.05 -11.48 11.45
C TYR A 305 -10.51 -11.28 11.83
N TYR A 306 -11.32 -10.76 10.92
CA TYR A 306 -12.73 -10.53 11.18
C TYR A 306 -13.54 -11.82 11.00
N THR A 307 -14.75 -11.86 11.54
CA THR A 307 -15.68 -12.97 11.34
C THR A 307 -15.85 -13.25 9.84
N GLY A 308 -15.70 -14.50 9.42
CA GLY A 308 -15.80 -14.92 8.03
C GLY A 308 -14.49 -14.83 7.23
N SER A 309 -13.38 -14.38 7.81
CA SER A 309 -12.05 -14.47 7.21
C SER A 309 -11.61 -15.93 7.03
N ILE A 310 -10.85 -16.21 5.98
CA ILE A 310 -10.31 -17.54 5.69
C ILE A 310 -8.80 -17.51 6.00
N ILE A 311 -8.38 -18.22 7.05
CA ILE A 311 -6.99 -18.25 7.52
C ILE A 311 -6.45 -19.66 7.35
N ASN A 312 -5.46 -19.85 6.47
CA ASN A 312 -4.94 -21.18 6.10
C ASN A 312 -6.05 -22.19 5.79
N GLY A 313 -7.05 -21.76 5.01
CA GLY A 313 -8.21 -22.58 4.62
C GLY A 313 -9.31 -22.73 5.69
N SER A 314 -9.13 -22.23 6.91
CA SER A 314 -10.15 -22.30 7.97
C SER A 314 -10.89 -20.97 8.13
N THR A 315 -12.22 -21.01 8.20
CA THR A 315 -13.04 -19.80 8.39
C THR A 315 -13.14 -19.41 9.86
N THR A 316 -12.90 -18.14 10.18
CA THR A 316 -13.05 -17.58 11.53
C THR A 316 -14.52 -17.44 11.90
N ALA A 317 -14.94 -18.05 13.02
CA ALA A 317 -16.32 -17.95 13.52
C ALA A 317 -16.61 -16.64 14.27
N THR A 318 -15.57 -15.98 14.77
CA THR A 318 -15.64 -14.70 15.49
C THR A 318 -14.44 -13.83 15.12
N ASP A 319 -14.50 -12.55 15.47
CA ASP A 319 -13.35 -11.65 15.34
C ASP A 319 -12.20 -12.11 16.25
N LEU A 320 -10.99 -12.14 15.71
CA LEU A 320 -9.74 -12.43 16.41
C LEU A 320 -8.80 -11.23 16.22
N ILE A 321 -8.53 -10.48 17.28
CA ILE A 321 -7.74 -9.25 17.22
C ILE A 321 -6.64 -9.29 18.28
N LYS A 322 -5.38 -9.03 17.90
CA LYS A 322 -4.25 -8.91 18.83
C LYS A 322 -3.31 -7.75 18.46
N GLY A 323 -2.59 -7.21 19.44
CA GLY A 323 -1.60 -6.16 19.26
C GLY A 323 -2.01 -4.76 19.72
N ASP A 324 -1.14 -3.77 19.54
CA ASP A 324 -1.38 -2.40 20.00
C ASP A 324 -2.34 -1.63 19.09
N ILE A 325 -3.41 -1.16 19.70
CA ILE A 325 -4.52 -0.47 19.05
C ILE A 325 -4.36 1.06 19.17
N SER A 326 -3.26 1.55 19.75
CA SER A 326 -3.10 2.95 20.19
C SER A 326 -3.12 4.03 19.09
N SER A 327 -3.20 3.72 17.79
CA SER A 327 -2.94 4.77 16.79
C SER A 327 -3.56 4.72 15.37
N ALA A 328 -4.37 3.73 14.99
CA ALA A 328 -4.99 3.74 13.66
C ALA A 328 -6.27 4.60 13.63
N VAL A 329 -6.16 5.85 13.17
CA VAL A 329 -7.29 6.71 12.82
C VAL A 329 -7.98 6.18 11.54
N HIS A 330 -8.70 5.08 11.68
CA HIS A 330 -10.00 4.87 11.02
C HIS A 330 -10.90 3.97 11.89
N ASN A 331 -10.83 4.25 13.20
CA ASN A 331 -11.84 4.06 14.25
C ASN A 331 -12.66 2.75 14.28
N PRO A 332 -12.01 1.58 14.48
CA PRO A 332 -12.51 0.53 15.35
C PRO A 332 -11.73 0.55 16.68
N SER A 333 -12.45 0.70 17.79
CA SER A 333 -12.02 0.31 19.15
C SER A 333 -10.79 1.03 19.71
N TYR A 334 -10.97 2.15 20.42
CA TYR A 334 -9.95 2.56 21.40
C TYR A 334 -9.79 1.42 22.39
N SER A 335 -8.64 0.74 22.39
CA SER A 335 -8.34 -0.22 23.46
C SER A 335 -8.16 0.56 24.74
N LEU A 336 -9.22 0.60 25.53
CA LEU A 336 -9.04 0.54 26.96
C LEU A 336 -8.21 -0.74 27.17
N LYS A 337 -7.05 -0.64 27.83
CA LYS A 337 -6.04 -1.73 27.92
C LYS A 337 -6.62 -3.11 28.23
N ASP A 338 -7.81 -3.16 28.84
CA ASP A 338 -8.53 -4.36 29.21
C ASP A 338 -10.01 -4.35 28.75
N ALA A 339 -10.35 -3.74 27.62
CA ALA A 339 -11.67 -3.85 26.99
C ALA A 339 -11.65 -3.62 25.47
N PHE A 340 -12.55 -4.28 24.74
CA PHE A 340 -12.73 -4.07 23.30
C PHE A 340 -14.21 -4.03 22.91
N TYR A 341 -14.55 -3.25 21.89
CA TYR A 341 -15.90 -3.17 21.34
C TYR A 341 -16.07 -4.20 20.21
N SER A 342 -17.07 -5.08 20.32
CA SER A 342 -17.52 -5.98 19.25
C SER A 342 -18.68 -5.32 18.50
N PHE A 343 -18.44 -5.04 17.21
CA PHE A 343 -19.43 -4.39 16.36
C PHE A 343 -20.65 -5.28 16.10
N ASN A 344 -20.41 -6.54 15.73
CA ASN A 344 -21.47 -7.48 15.35
C ASN A 344 -22.42 -7.78 16.52
N GLN A 345 -21.88 -7.81 17.73
CA GLN A 345 -22.65 -8.07 18.94
C GLN A 345 -23.15 -6.80 19.62
N ARG A 346 -22.74 -5.61 19.14
CA ARG A 346 -23.05 -4.31 19.74
C ARG A 346 -22.72 -4.25 21.23
N ARG A 347 -21.55 -4.75 21.61
CA ARG A 347 -21.16 -4.85 23.02
C ARG A 347 -19.71 -4.45 23.26
N ILE A 348 -19.40 -3.98 24.46
CA ILE A 348 -18.04 -3.91 24.96
C ILE A 348 -17.75 -5.15 25.77
N ASN A 349 -16.72 -5.92 25.41
CA ASN A 349 -16.20 -7.00 26.23
C ASN A 349 -15.10 -6.45 27.14
N LEU A 350 -15.18 -6.78 28.43
CA LEU A 350 -14.25 -6.39 29.48
C LEU A 350 -13.35 -7.58 29.79
N LEU A 351 -12.03 -7.40 29.63
CA LEU A 351 -11.02 -8.46 29.81
C LEU A 351 -10.59 -8.64 31.28
N LYS A 352 -11.07 -7.77 32.17
CA LYS A 352 -10.90 -7.84 33.62
C LYS A 352 -12.08 -7.18 34.32
N GLU A 353 -12.12 -7.29 35.65
CA GLU A 353 -13.10 -6.60 36.47
C GLU A 353 -12.84 -5.08 36.54
N PHE A 354 -13.91 -4.31 36.41
CA PHE A 354 -13.92 -2.87 36.57
C PHE A 354 -14.89 -2.46 37.69
N SER A 355 -14.56 -1.40 38.42
CA SER A 355 -15.43 -0.85 39.46
C SER A 355 -16.57 -0.01 38.86
N SER A 356 -16.37 0.61 37.69
CA SER A 356 -17.42 1.33 36.97
C SER A 356 -17.25 1.36 35.45
N PHE A 357 -18.38 1.46 34.75
CA PHE A 357 -18.49 1.74 33.32
C PHE A 357 -19.41 2.95 33.15
N LYS A 358 -18.96 3.95 32.39
CA LYS A 358 -19.79 5.11 32.02
C LYS A 358 -19.68 5.34 30.52
N MET A 359 -20.77 5.78 29.93
CA MET A 359 -20.81 6.14 28.52
C MET A 359 -21.47 7.50 28.33
N TYR A 360 -20.87 8.31 27.47
CA TYR A 360 -21.27 9.67 27.18
C TYR A 360 -21.51 9.81 25.67
N ASN A 361 -22.54 10.56 25.28
CA ASN A 361 -22.75 10.93 23.89
C ASN A 361 -21.81 12.08 23.45
N SER A 362 -21.89 12.47 22.18
CA SER A 362 -21.06 13.56 21.62
C SER A 362 -21.34 14.94 22.23
N ALA A 363 -22.47 15.14 22.90
CA ALA A 363 -22.78 16.36 23.63
C ALA A 363 -22.25 16.34 25.08
N GLY A 364 -21.52 15.28 25.47
CA GLY A 364 -21.00 15.10 26.83
C GLY A 364 -22.05 14.64 27.84
N GLN A 365 -23.28 14.32 27.40
CA GLN A 365 -24.32 13.81 28.29
C GLN A 365 -24.08 12.34 28.59
N MET A 366 -24.14 11.96 29.87
CA MET A 366 -24.04 10.57 30.28
C MET A 366 -25.33 9.82 29.90
N ILE A 367 -25.18 8.73 29.17
CA ILE A 367 -26.30 7.92 28.68
C ILE A 367 -26.36 6.53 29.31
N MET A 368 -25.25 6.07 29.90
CA MET A 368 -25.18 4.79 30.59
C MET A 368 -24.17 4.88 31.73
N SER A 369 -24.50 4.26 32.86
CA SER A 369 -23.64 4.18 34.04
C SER A 369 -23.90 2.85 34.75
N LEU A 370 -22.89 2.00 34.83
CA LEU A 370 -22.94 0.70 35.49
C LEU A 370 -21.89 0.68 36.61
N LYS A 371 -22.30 0.22 37.78
CA LYS A 371 -21.38 -0.10 38.89
C LYS A 371 -21.04 -1.58 38.79
N LYS A 372 -19.75 -1.92 38.81
CA LYS A 372 -19.27 -3.31 38.66
C LYS A 372 -19.89 -4.01 37.45
N PRO A 373 -19.66 -3.51 36.21
CA PRO A 373 -20.17 -4.17 35.01
C PRO A 373 -19.72 -5.64 34.95
N GLU A 374 -20.52 -6.49 34.31
CA GLU A 374 -20.18 -7.88 34.04
C GLU A 374 -18.97 -7.98 33.09
N SER A 375 -18.62 -9.18 32.63
CA SER A 375 -17.56 -9.37 31.61
C SER A 375 -17.86 -8.68 30.26
N PHE A 376 -19.04 -8.09 30.10
CA PHE A 376 -19.42 -7.30 28.94
C PHE A 376 -20.51 -6.26 29.27
N VAL A 377 -20.72 -5.33 28.34
CA VAL A 377 -21.79 -4.33 28.34
C VAL A 377 -22.43 -4.29 26.96
N ASP A 378 -23.68 -4.75 26.85
CA ASP A 378 -24.44 -4.72 25.60
C ASP A 378 -25.09 -3.34 25.37
N PHE A 379 -25.19 -2.94 24.10
CA PHE A 379 -25.83 -1.68 23.71
C PHE A 379 -27.18 -1.93 23.04
N PRO A 380 -28.24 -1.21 23.47
CA PRO A 380 -29.55 -1.26 22.83
C PRO A 380 -29.49 -0.97 21.33
N ALA A 381 -30.42 -1.55 20.58
CA ALA A 381 -30.51 -1.38 19.14
C ALA A 381 -30.65 0.09 18.68
N SER A 382 -31.21 0.93 19.56
CA SER A 382 -31.42 2.36 19.38
C SER A 382 -30.15 3.20 19.52
N TYR A 383 -29.07 2.67 20.11
CA TYR A 383 -27.85 3.44 20.31
C TYR A 383 -27.07 3.46 18.99
N LYS A 384 -27.01 4.63 18.36
CA LYS A 384 -26.25 4.87 17.13
C LYS A 384 -25.48 6.18 17.26
N GLY A 385 -24.22 6.16 16.86
CA GLY A 385 -23.36 7.34 16.86
C GLY A 385 -22.03 7.13 17.57
N ASN A 386 -21.37 8.24 17.85
CA ASN A 386 -20.09 8.29 18.54
C ASN A 386 -20.32 8.43 20.04
N TYR A 387 -19.63 7.61 20.83
CA TYR A 387 -19.69 7.68 22.29
C TYR A 387 -18.29 7.70 22.89
N ILE A 388 -18.17 8.30 24.07
CA ILE A 388 -17.00 8.19 24.93
C ILE A 388 -17.34 7.20 26.02
N VAL A 389 -16.54 6.16 26.16
CA VAL A 389 -16.63 5.18 27.23
C VAL A 389 -15.53 5.48 28.24
N VAL A 390 -15.89 5.44 29.51
CA VAL A 390 -14.97 5.60 30.64
C VAL A 390 -15.12 4.37 31.52
N LEU A 391 -14.01 3.68 31.74
CA LEU A 391 -13.88 2.57 32.67
C LEU A 391 -13.09 3.01 33.89
N THR A 392 -13.52 2.61 35.08
CA THR A 392 -12.75 2.79 36.31
C THR A 392 -12.38 1.41 36.84
N ASP A 393 -11.10 1.13 37.08
CA ASP A 393 -10.71 -0.15 37.67
C ASP A 393 -10.91 -0.18 39.20
N ASN A 394 -10.59 -1.30 39.83
CA ASN A 394 -10.73 -1.47 41.28
C ASN A 394 -9.74 -0.63 42.12
N THR A 395 -8.74 -0.01 41.49
CA THR A 395 -7.81 0.93 42.15
C THR A 395 -8.29 2.38 42.05
N GLY A 396 -9.34 2.65 41.28
CA GLY A 396 -9.85 3.99 41.02
C GLY A 396 -9.23 4.67 39.79
N ALA A 397 -8.35 3.99 39.04
CA ALA A 397 -7.77 4.54 37.82
C ALA A 397 -8.81 4.55 36.70
N ASN A 398 -8.88 5.67 35.97
CA ASN A 398 -9.82 5.86 34.87
C ASN A 398 -9.13 5.63 33.52
N TYR A 399 -9.83 4.93 32.64
CA TYR A 399 -9.45 4.68 31.26
C TYR A 399 -10.59 5.20 30.40
N SER A 400 -10.30 5.92 29.32
CA SER A 400 -11.33 6.38 28.39
C SER A 400 -11.01 6.03 26.94
N GLY A 401 -12.06 5.79 26.17
CA GLY A 401 -11.96 5.43 24.76
C GLY A 401 -13.19 5.88 24.00
N LYS A 402 -13.03 6.24 22.73
CA LYS A 402 -14.16 6.52 21.86
C LYS A 402 -14.62 5.24 21.19
N ILE A 403 -15.93 5.05 21.09
CA ILE A 403 -16.55 3.97 20.32
C ILE A 403 -17.54 4.54 19.31
N VAL A 404 -17.81 3.75 18.26
CA VAL A 404 -18.84 4.07 17.27
C VAL A 404 -19.81 2.90 17.20
N VAL A 405 -21.05 3.12 17.63
CA VAL A 405 -22.13 2.14 17.52
C VAL A 405 -22.90 2.46 16.25
N ARG A 406 -23.10 1.50 15.33
CA ARG A 406 -23.83 1.72 14.08
C ARG A 406 -25.22 1.08 14.12
#